data_AF-A0A6P1I7A4-F1
#
_entry.id   AF-A0A6P1I7A4-F1
#
_cell.length_a   1.000
_cell.length_b   1.000
_cell.length_c   1.000
_cell.angle_alpha   90.00
_cell.angle_beta   90.00
_cell.angle_gamma   90.00
#
_symmetry.space_group_name_H-M   'P 1'
#
loop_
_entity.id
_entity.type
_entity.pdbx_description
1 polymer ?
#
loop_
_entity_poly.entity_id
_entity_poly.type
_entity_poly.pdbx_seq_one_letter_code
_entity_poly.pdbx_strand_id
1 'polypeptide(L)'
;MRGGRQRVVRPHRYALSLELGRPLTDDEVALHEVCDNPICVRASSQALGPPHVVLGTQAQNLAGMGAKGRGGGRGQTWRWYGPDRAARVSRSRALRDAVRNGWDDDAVQAALRMSDEPTLF
;
A
#
# COMPACT_ATOMS: atom_id res chain seq x y z
N MET A 1 8.63 4.15 -23.85
CA MET A 1 9.68 4.36 -22.84
C MET A 1 10.05 5.85 -22.80
N ARG A 2 10.09 6.51 -21.63
CA ARG A 2 10.33 7.97 -21.49
C ARG A 2 11.74 8.27 -20.98
N GLY A 3 12.70 8.56 -21.87
CA GLY A 3 13.88 9.41 -21.60
C GLY A 3 14.92 8.97 -20.55
N GLY A 4 15.04 7.68 -20.21
CA GLY A 4 16.19 7.15 -19.44
C GLY A 4 16.38 7.67 -18.00
N ARG A 5 15.42 8.42 -17.45
CA ARG A 5 15.50 8.96 -16.08
C ARG A 5 14.73 8.08 -15.11
N GLN A 6 15.37 7.71 -13.99
CA GLN A 6 14.70 7.04 -12.89
C GLN A 6 13.66 7.98 -12.25
N ARG A 7 12.47 7.46 -11.93
CA ARG A 7 11.41 8.21 -11.24
C ARG A 7 10.96 7.40 -10.04
N VAL A 8 10.85 8.06 -8.88
CA VAL A 8 10.25 7.48 -7.70
C VAL A 8 8.73 7.57 -7.84
N VAL A 9 8.05 6.44 -7.69
CA VAL A 9 6.58 6.35 -7.75
C VAL A 9 6.04 5.79 -6.45
N ARG A 10 4.78 6.09 -6.14
CA ARG A 10 4.06 5.41 -5.05
C ARG A 10 3.59 4.04 -5.56
N PRO A 11 4.01 2.91 -4.96
CA PRO A 11 3.75 1.59 -5.52
C PRO A 11 2.27 1.28 -5.76
N HIS A 12 1.40 1.59 -4.79
CA HIS A 12 -0.04 1.36 -4.90
C HIS A 12 -0.72 2.20 -6.01
N ARG A 13 -0.28 3.46 -6.23
CA ARG A 13 -0.78 4.28 -7.36
C ARG A 13 -0.31 3.71 -8.70
N TYR A 14 0.93 3.22 -8.75
CA TYR A 14 1.46 2.60 -9.96
C TYR A 14 0.70 1.32 -10.30
N ALA A 15 0.49 0.43 -9.32
CA ALA A 15 -0.29 -0.80 -9.49
C ALA A 15 -1.74 -0.52 -9.94
N LEU A 16 -2.42 0.46 -9.33
CA LEU A 16 -3.76 0.85 -9.77
C LEU A 16 -3.76 1.46 -11.19
N SER A 17 -2.73 2.22 -11.57
CA SER A 17 -2.60 2.73 -12.95
C SER A 17 -2.45 1.60 -13.96
N LEU A 18 -1.72 0.53 -13.61
CA LEU A 18 -1.61 -0.66 -14.45
C LEU A 18 -2.95 -1.39 -14.59
N GLU A 19 -3.67 -1.59 -13.47
CA GLU A 19 -5.01 -2.20 -13.48
C GLU A 19 -5.99 -1.41 -14.33
N LEU A 20 -5.98 -0.07 -14.23
CA LEU A 20 -6.86 0.81 -15.01
C LEU A 20 -6.44 0.96 -16.48
N GLY A 21 -5.25 0.48 -16.86
CA GLY A 21 -4.67 0.70 -18.18
C GLY A 21 -4.36 2.17 -18.50
N ARG A 22 -4.37 3.06 -17.50
CA ARG A 22 -4.11 4.50 -17.66
C ARG A 22 -3.50 5.12 -16.39
N PRO A 23 -2.76 6.23 -16.52
CA PRO A 23 -2.34 7.00 -15.34
C PRO A 23 -3.54 7.50 -14.55
N LEU A 24 -3.38 7.55 -13.22
CA LEU A 24 -4.28 8.33 -12.37
C LEU A 24 -4.11 9.83 -12.66
N THR A 25 -5.22 10.57 -12.65
CA THR A 25 -5.22 12.03 -12.65
C THR A 25 -4.81 12.58 -11.27
N ASP A 26 -4.62 13.89 -11.19
CA ASP A 26 -4.23 14.56 -9.93
C ASP A 26 -5.37 14.54 -8.89
N ASP A 27 -6.63 14.50 -9.33
CA ASP A 27 -7.81 14.44 -8.47
C ASP A 27 -8.19 13.02 -8.02
N GLU A 28 -7.58 12.01 -8.65
CA GLU A 28 -7.81 10.61 -8.33
C GLU A 28 -6.92 10.15 -7.17
N VAL A 29 -7.49 9.33 -6.29
CA VAL A 29 -6.80 8.76 -5.13
C VAL A 29 -6.85 7.25 -5.20
N ALA A 30 -5.70 6.60 -4.96
CA ALA A 30 -5.61 5.17 -4.76
C ALA A 30 -5.85 4.88 -3.27
N LEU A 31 -7.09 4.50 -2.94
CA LEU A 31 -7.56 4.28 -1.58
C LEU A 31 -7.22 2.88 -1.11
N HIS A 32 -6.68 2.75 0.11
CA HIS A 32 -6.60 1.47 0.81
C HIS A 32 -7.93 1.23 1.54
N GLU A 33 -8.90 0.62 0.86
CA GLU A 33 -10.23 0.40 1.43
C GLU A 33 -10.17 -0.62 2.58
N VAL A 34 -9.49 -1.74 2.34
CA VAL A 34 -9.51 -2.91 3.24
C VAL A 34 -8.37 -2.92 4.27
N CYS A 35 -7.13 -2.64 3.87
CA CYS A 35 -5.95 -3.02 4.69
C CYS A 35 -5.17 -1.86 5.32
N ASP A 36 -5.38 -0.61 4.89
CA ASP A 36 -4.57 0.58 5.26
C ASP A 36 -3.05 0.35 5.37
N ASN A 37 -2.53 -0.63 4.63
CA ASN A 37 -1.14 -1.02 4.63
C ASN A 37 -0.42 -0.30 3.49
N PRO A 38 0.49 0.66 3.75
CA PRO A 38 1.05 1.52 2.71
C PRO A 38 1.82 0.78 1.60
N ILE A 39 2.34 -0.42 1.90
CA ILE A 39 3.08 -1.27 0.95
C ILE A 39 2.17 -2.20 0.13
N CYS A 40 0.88 -2.31 0.46
CA CYS A 40 -0.04 -3.16 -0.27
C CYS A 40 -0.30 -2.58 -1.68
N VAL A 41 -0.11 -3.42 -2.70
CA VAL A 41 -0.29 -3.09 -4.13
C VAL A 41 -1.40 -3.90 -4.80
N ARG A 42 -2.23 -4.60 -4.02
CA ARG A 42 -3.31 -5.45 -4.51
C ARG A 42 -4.46 -4.61 -5.08
N ALA A 43 -4.30 -4.17 -6.32
CA ALA A 43 -5.27 -3.37 -7.06
C ALA A 43 -6.21 -4.22 -7.93
N SER A 44 -5.77 -5.43 -8.33
CA SER A 44 -6.57 -6.33 -9.14
C SER A 44 -7.43 -7.27 -8.29
N SER A 45 -8.66 -7.52 -8.74
CA SER A 45 -9.57 -8.51 -8.16
C SER A 45 -9.39 -9.91 -8.73
N GLN A 46 -8.72 -10.03 -9.89
CA GLN A 46 -8.76 -11.24 -10.71
C GLN A 46 -8.00 -12.42 -10.12
N ALA A 47 -6.97 -12.18 -9.30
CA ALA A 47 -6.06 -13.23 -8.86
C ALA A 47 -6.35 -13.77 -7.46
N LEU A 48 -6.91 -12.97 -6.54
CA LEU A 48 -6.85 -13.26 -5.10
C LEU A 48 -8.12 -12.89 -4.31
N GLY A 49 -9.19 -12.44 -4.96
CA GLY A 49 -10.41 -11.89 -4.35
C GLY A 49 -10.47 -10.35 -4.42
N PRO A 50 -11.32 -9.67 -3.63
CA PRO A 50 -11.51 -8.21 -3.74
C PRO A 50 -10.21 -7.41 -3.70
N PRO A 51 -10.11 -6.29 -4.44
CA PRO A 51 -8.94 -5.45 -4.42
C PRO A 51 -8.82 -4.73 -3.06
N HIS A 52 -7.59 -4.49 -2.60
CA HIS A 52 -7.34 -3.68 -1.42
C HIS A 52 -7.08 -2.22 -1.76
N VAL A 53 -6.61 -1.96 -2.98
CA VAL A 53 -6.34 -0.62 -3.52
C VAL A 53 -7.38 -0.33 -4.59
N VAL A 54 -8.21 0.68 -4.36
CA VAL A 54 -9.30 1.06 -5.28
C VAL A 54 -9.18 2.51 -5.70
N LEU A 55 -9.78 2.85 -6.85
CA LEU A 55 -9.89 4.23 -7.30
C LEU A 55 -10.94 4.96 -6.45
N GLY A 56 -10.64 6.19 -6.05
CA GLY A 56 -11.61 7.07 -5.45
C GLY A 56 -11.17 8.52 -5.49
N THR A 57 -11.83 9.35 -4.69
CA THR A 57 -11.61 10.79 -4.59
C THR A 57 -11.02 11.18 -3.25
N GLN A 58 -10.49 12.40 -3.16
CA GLN A 58 -10.04 12.96 -1.88
C GLN A 58 -11.18 13.05 -0.85
N ALA A 59 -12.41 13.34 -1.29
CA ALA A 59 -13.58 13.37 -0.41
C ALA A 59 -13.85 11.98 0.19
N GLN A 60 -13.80 10.92 -0.61
CA GLN A 60 -13.95 9.53 -0.14
C GLN A 60 -12.81 9.13 0.80
N ASN A 61 -11.57 9.55 0.51
CA ASN A 61 -10.42 9.32 1.41
C ASN A 61 -10.65 9.95 2.79
N LEU A 62 -11.09 11.21 2.82
CA LEU A 62 -11.35 11.93 4.07
C LEU A 62 -12.52 11.31 4.84
N ALA A 63 -13.61 10.92 4.15
CA ALA A 63 -14.73 10.22 4.75
C ALA A 63 -14.30 8.87 5.35
N GLY A 64 -13.52 8.08 4.62
CA GLY A 64 -12.95 6.82 5.09
C GLY A 64 -12.01 7.00 6.27
N MET A 65 -11.14 8.02 6.25
CA MET A 65 -10.31 8.37 7.40
C MET A 65 -11.15 8.75 8.62
N GLY A 66 -12.21 9.52 8.44
CA GLY A 66 -13.14 9.89 9.51
C GLY A 66 -13.83 8.67 10.12
N ALA A 67 -14.39 7.81 9.28
CA ALA A 67 -15.06 6.57 9.70
C ALA A 67 -14.12 5.62 10.47
N LYS A 68 -12.85 5.55 10.05
CA LYS A 68 -11.80 4.73 10.71
C LYS A 68 -11.18 5.40 11.95
N GLY A 69 -11.66 6.58 12.35
CA GLY A 69 -11.12 7.31 13.51
C GLY A 69 -9.71 7.87 13.32
N ARG A 70 -9.28 8.06 12.06
CA ARG A 70 -7.98 8.61 11.66
C ARG A 70 -8.02 10.10 11.29
N GLY A 71 -9.16 10.76 11.50
CA GLY A 71 -9.33 12.19 11.23
C GLY A 71 -8.65 13.08 12.29
N GLY A 72 -8.33 14.32 11.90
CA GLY A 72 -7.96 15.39 12.83
C GLY A 72 -6.62 15.22 13.55
N GLY A 73 -5.63 14.57 12.93
CA GLY A 73 -4.30 14.38 13.54
C GLY A 73 -4.26 13.37 14.69
N ARG A 74 -5.39 12.70 14.98
CA ARG A 74 -5.45 11.63 15.96
C ARG A 74 -4.60 10.46 15.46
N GLY A 75 -3.72 9.96 16.33
CA GLY A 75 -2.96 8.74 16.07
C GLY A 75 -3.92 7.58 15.75
N GLN A 76 -3.47 6.60 14.97
CA GLN A 76 -4.30 5.44 14.67
C GLN A 76 -4.80 4.84 15.99
N THR A 77 -6.12 4.73 16.14
CA THR A 77 -6.69 4.12 17.34
C THR A 77 -6.22 2.67 17.38
N TRP A 78 -5.86 2.18 18.56
CA TRP A 78 -5.42 0.81 18.87
C TRP A 78 -6.34 -0.32 18.35
N ARG A 79 -7.50 0.03 17.76
CA ARG A 79 -8.46 -0.91 17.18
C ARG A 79 -8.20 -1.23 15.70
N TRP A 80 -7.35 -0.47 15.02
CA TRP A 80 -7.02 -0.73 13.61
C TRP A 80 -5.69 -1.47 13.53
N TYR A 81 -5.81 -2.78 13.30
CA TYR A 81 -4.78 -3.80 13.33
C TYR A 81 -3.63 -3.47 12.36
N GLY A 82 -2.41 -3.34 12.89
CA GLY A 82 -1.20 -3.24 12.09
C GLY A 82 -0.08 -2.52 12.84
N PRO A 83 1.16 -2.63 12.34
CA PRO A 83 2.33 -2.28 13.12
C PRO A 83 2.34 -0.79 13.44
N ASP A 84 2.96 -0.44 14.56
CA ASP A 84 3.26 0.96 14.85
C ASP A 84 4.10 1.59 13.72
N ARG A 85 4.32 2.91 13.80
CA ARG A 85 5.09 3.62 12.76
C ARG A 85 6.49 3.02 12.58
N ALA A 86 7.15 2.60 13.67
CA ALA A 86 8.50 2.08 13.62
C ALA A 86 8.54 0.71 12.92
N ALA A 87 7.63 -0.18 13.24
CA ALA A 87 7.52 -1.49 12.61
C ALA A 87 7.11 -1.39 11.13
N ARG A 88 6.26 -0.42 10.74
CA ARG A 88 6.01 -0.12 9.31
C ARG A 88 7.27 0.31 8.57
N VAL A 89 8.08 1.18 9.19
CA VAL A 89 9.35 1.64 8.60
C VAL A 89 10.35 0.48 8.49
N SER A 90 10.47 -0.34 9.54
CA SER A 90 11.34 -1.53 9.55
C SER A 90 10.98 -2.48 8.42
N ARG A 91 9.70 -2.87 8.32
CA ARG A 91 9.20 -3.74 7.25
C ARG A 91 9.43 -3.16 5.85
N SER A 92 9.21 -1.85 5.67
CA SER A 92 9.46 -1.21 4.38
C SER A 92 10.95 -1.22 3.99
N ARG A 93 11.87 -1.15 4.96
CA ARG A 93 13.32 -1.26 4.71
C ARG A 93 13.70 -2.70 4.40
N ALA A 94 13.23 -3.67 5.19
CA ALA A 94 13.45 -5.09 4.95
C ALA A 94 12.98 -5.52 3.56
N LEU A 95 11.77 -5.11 3.14
CA LEU A 95 11.26 -5.42 1.81
C LEU A 95 12.10 -4.78 0.70
N ARG A 96 12.57 -3.53 0.90
CA ARG A 96 13.45 -2.86 -0.07
C ARG A 96 14.76 -3.61 -0.23
N ASP A 97 15.35 -4.05 0.87
CA ASP A 97 16.63 -4.75 0.84
C ASP A 97 16.48 -6.15 0.22
N ALA A 98 15.37 -6.85 0.48
CA ALA A 98 15.04 -8.13 -0.14
C ALA A 98 14.99 -8.06 -1.68
N VAL A 99 14.42 -6.99 -2.24
CA VAL A 99 14.27 -6.83 -3.71
C VAL A 99 15.42 -6.09 -4.39
N ARG A 100 16.48 -5.73 -3.64
CA ARG A 100 17.57 -4.86 -4.14
C ARG A 100 18.31 -5.47 -5.34
N ASN A 101 18.46 -6.79 -5.36
CA ASN A 101 19.24 -7.52 -6.36
C ASN A 101 18.36 -8.28 -7.38
N GLY A 102 17.06 -7.98 -7.43
CA GLY A 102 16.08 -8.74 -8.19
C GLY A 102 14.97 -9.27 -7.31
N TRP A 103 14.01 -9.96 -7.92
CA TRP A 103 12.92 -10.60 -7.20
C TRP A 103 13.37 -11.94 -6.61
N ASP A 104 13.17 -12.11 -5.32
CA ASP A 104 13.40 -13.34 -4.57
C ASP A 104 12.17 -13.57 -3.69
N ASP A 105 11.37 -14.59 -4.02
CA ASP A 105 10.12 -14.87 -3.32
C ASP A 105 10.37 -15.17 -1.84
N ASP A 106 11.40 -15.94 -1.51
CA ASP A 106 11.68 -16.34 -0.13
C ASP A 106 12.13 -15.14 0.71
N ALA A 107 12.99 -14.29 0.15
CA ALA A 107 13.44 -13.07 0.82
C ALA A 107 12.28 -12.07 1.01
N VAL A 108 11.38 -11.95 0.03
CA VAL A 108 10.19 -11.11 0.13
C VAL A 108 9.23 -11.65 1.18
N GLN A 109 8.94 -12.95 1.16
CA GLN A 109 8.07 -13.58 2.16
C GLN A 109 8.65 -13.44 3.57
N ALA A 110 9.96 -13.62 3.75
CA ALA A 110 10.63 -13.38 5.03
C ALA A 110 10.47 -11.92 5.48
N ALA A 111 10.70 -10.94 4.60
CA ALA A 111 10.54 -9.52 4.91
C ALA A 111 9.09 -9.13 5.24
N LEU A 112 8.10 -9.81 4.66
CA LEU A 112 6.68 -9.62 4.98
C LEU A 112 6.31 -10.27 6.32
N ARG A 113 6.92 -11.42 6.66
CA ARG A 113 6.77 -12.17 7.92
C ARG A 113 7.54 -11.60 9.11
N MET A 114 8.46 -10.64 8.91
CA MET A 114 9.25 -9.95 9.96
C MET A 114 8.41 -9.09 10.94
N SER A 115 7.13 -9.38 11.11
CA SER A 115 6.23 -8.74 12.06
C SER A 115 5.62 -9.86 12.90
N ASP A 116 5.70 -9.78 14.22
CA ASP A 116 5.01 -10.71 15.14
C ASP A 116 3.47 -10.54 15.12
N GLU A 117 2.96 -9.74 14.19
CA GLU A 117 1.55 -9.47 13.95
C GLU A 117 1.11 -10.26 12.71
N PRO A 118 -0.13 -10.79 12.68
CA PRO A 118 -0.68 -11.49 11.52
C PRO A 118 -0.43 -10.73 10.22
N THR A 119 0.23 -11.41 9.29
CA THR A 119 0.44 -10.89 7.94
C THR A 119 -0.87 -10.98 7.16
N LEU A 120 -1.26 -9.89 6.49
CA LEU A 120 -2.42 -9.85 5.58
C LEU A 120 -2.11 -10.40 4.17
N PHE A 121 -1.10 -11.26 4.08
CA PHE A 121 -0.75 -12.05 2.91
C PHE A 121 -0.93 -13.52 3.26
#